data_AF-A0A6L3YDF0-F1
#
_entry.id   AF-A0A6L3YDF0-F1
#
_cell.length_a   1.000
_cell.length_b   1.000
_cell.length_c   1.000
_cell.angle_alpha   90.00
_cell.angle_beta   90.00
_cell.angle_gamma   90.00
#
_symmetry.space_group_name_H-M   'P 1'
#
loop_
_entity.id
_entity.type
_entity.pdbx_description
1 polymer ?
#
loop_
_entity_poly.entity_id
_entity_poly.type
_entity_poly.pdbx_seq_one_letter_code
_entity_poly.pdbx_strand_id
1 'polypeptide(L)'
;MSNSRSLRRELASTYGKAKASWSEDIYVATGPNSAIVQQLTQLNAELDEKADASVVTLLSARVDGVEGDMTAIADAITDVNASVDGTVANSGWRMTATVGSGGTSARISAYARINSGDAWKQAGWFINVTPTGSQFIVIANQFAIADPNNNGSYTYPFVVQNGQVYIQNARLGILNFDILQANNGKLILRGYDNFADVRIFV
;
A
#
# COMPACT_ATOMS: atom_id res chain seq x y z
N MET A 1 16.43 -34.15 11.65
CA MET A 1 15.02 -34.50 11.90
C MET A 1 14.22 -33.21 11.81
N SER A 2 13.05 -33.24 11.17
CA SER A 2 12.11 -32.12 11.15
C SER A 2 10.82 -32.51 11.87
N ASN A 3 10.11 -31.54 12.43
CA ASN A 3 8.83 -31.73 13.10
C ASN A 3 7.83 -30.71 12.57
N SER A 4 6.60 -31.11 12.30
CA SER A 4 5.53 -30.20 11.91
C SER A 4 4.22 -30.54 12.62
N ARG A 5 3.40 -29.51 12.83
CA ARG A 5 2.05 -29.61 13.38
C ARG A 5 1.15 -28.64 12.63
N SER A 6 -0.11 -29.02 12.46
CA SER A 6 -1.15 -28.15 11.92
C SER A 6 -2.41 -28.24 12.76
N LEU A 7 -3.16 -27.14 12.77
CA LEU A 7 -4.49 -27.05 13.36
C LEU A 7 -5.41 -26.34 12.37
N ARG A 8 -6.62 -26.87 12.17
CA ARG A 8 -7.66 -26.24 11.37
C ARG A 8 -8.93 -26.10 12.19
N ARG A 9 -9.53 -24.92 12.16
CA ARG A 9 -10.84 -24.63 12.76
C ARG A 9 -11.74 -24.05 11.69
N GLU A 10 -13.01 -24.43 11.73
CA GLU A 10 -14.00 -23.98 10.75
C GLU A 10 -15.35 -23.73 11.43
N LEU A 11 -16.11 -22.82 10.86
CA LEU A 11 -17.51 -22.57 11.21
C LEU A 11 -18.25 -22.15 9.95
N ALA A 12 -19.46 -22.67 9.75
CA ALA A 12 -20.30 -22.28 8.63
C ALA A 12 -21.77 -22.19 9.05
N SER A 13 -22.52 -21.33 8.37
CA SER A 13 -23.96 -21.20 8.47
C SER A 13 -24.57 -21.09 7.07
N THR A 14 -25.74 -21.69 6.88
CA THR A 14 -26.45 -21.64 5.60
C THR A 14 -27.94 -21.49 5.88
N TYR A 15 -28.58 -20.55 5.19
CA TYR A 15 -30.02 -20.37 5.20
C TYR A 15 -30.52 -20.03 3.80
N GLY A 16 -31.26 -20.95 3.19
CA GLY A 16 -31.64 -20.83 1.78
C GLY A 16 -30.40 -20.72 0.89
N LYS A 17 -30.27 -19.59 0.20
CA LYS A 17 -29.15 -19.25 -0.72
C LYS A 17 -28.03 -18.44 -0.07
N ALA A 18 -28.19 -18.06 1.20
CA ALA A 18 -27.17 -17.33 1.94
C ALA A 18 -26.20 -18.30 2.60
N LYS A 19 -24.90 -18.07 2.42
CA LYS A 19 -23.82 -18.83 3.06
C LYS A 19 -22.89 -17.87 3.80
N ALA A 20 -22.45 -18.26 4.98
CA ALA A 20 -21.38 -17.59 5.70
C ALA A 20 -20.41 -18.66 6.21
N SER A 21 -19.11 -18.43 6.07
CA SER A 21 -18.08 -19.33 6.57
C SER A 21 -16.88 -18.58 7.13
N TRP A 22 -16.22 -19.23 8.07
CA TRP A 22 -14.97 -18.82 8.66
C TRP A 22 -14.05 -20.03 8.76
N SER A 23 -12.77 -19.86 8.45
CA SER A 23 -11.74 -20.86 8.69
C SER A 23 -10.45 -20.24 9.23
N GLU A 24 -9.73 -21.01 10.02
CA GLU A 24 -8.40 -20.69 10.52
C GLU A 24 -7.50 -21.92 10.38
N ASP A 25 -6.42 -21.78 9.62
CA ASP A 25 -5.37 -22.77 9.47
C ASP A 25 -4.09 -22.26 10.14
N ILE A 26 -3.56 -23.01 11.10
CA ILE A 26 -2.28 -22.74 11.76
C ILE A 26 -1.31 -23.85 11.38
N TYR A 27 -0.12 -23.48 10.93
CA TYR A 27 0.97 -24.40 10.62
C TYR A 27 2.23 -23.99 11.37
N VAL A 28 2.87 -24.95 12.03
CA VAL A 28 4.18 -24.77 12.66
C VAL A 28 5.11 -25.89 12.25
N ALA A 29 6.37 -25.56 11.97
CA ALA A 29 7.39 -26.57 11.72
C ALA A 29 8.77 -26.10 12.15
N THR A 30 9.62 -27.08 12.48
CA THR A 30 11.04 -26.88 12.76
C THR A 30 11.87 -27.92 12.02
N GLY A 31 13.05 -27.51 11.57
CA GLY A 31 14.09 -28.35 11.01
C GLY A 31 15.43 -28.07 11.70
N PRO A 32 16.52 -28.73 11.29
CA PRO A 32 17.83 -28.56 11.91
C PRO A 32 18.30 -27.10 12.01
N ASN A 33 18.01 -26.28 10.99
CA ASN A 33 18.39 -24.86 10.93
C ASN A 33 17.22 -23.98 10.50
N SER A 34 15.97 -24.39 10.73
CA SER A 34 14.82 -23.60 10.30
C SER A 34 13.64 -23.72 11.26
N ALA A 35 12.85 -22.66 11.32
CA ALA A 35 11.60 -22.60 12.05
C ALA A 35 10.60 -21.75 11.29
N ILE A 36 9.35 -22.18 11.26
CA ILE A 36 8.27 -21.43 10.63
C ILE A 36 6.99 -21.57 11.46
N VAL A 37 6.27 -20.45 11.54
CA VAL A 37 4.87 -20.39 11.96
C VAL A 37 4.09 -19.60 10.93
N GLN A 38 2.91 -20.10 10.56
CA GLN A 38 1.96 -19.42 9.70
C GLN A 38 0.56 -19.56 10.27
N GLN A 39 -0.23 -18.50 10.16
CA GLN A 39 -1.65 -18.50 10.45
C GLN A 39 -2.37 -17.86 9.27
N LEU A 40 -3.35 -18.57 8.71
CA LEU A 40 -4.24 -18.11 7.66
C LEU A 40 -5.67 -18.10 8.20
N THR A 41 -6.32 -16.94 8.18
CA THR A 41 -7.72 -16.79 8.53
C THR A 41 -8.50 -16.34 7.30
N GLN A 42 -9.62 -16.99 7.02
CA GLN A 42 -10.51 -16.66 5.90
C GLN A 42 -11.94 -16.48 6.41
N LEU A 43 -12.59 -15.40 5.99
CA LEU A 43 -14.02 -15.17 6.19
C LEU A 43 -14.64 -15.07 4.80
N ASN A 44 -15.80 -15.71 4.61
CA ASN A 44 -16.58 -15.58 3.38
C ASN A 44 -18.07 -15.40 3.70
N ALA A 45 -18.73 -14.54 2.95
CA ALA A 45 -20.18 -14.41 2.92
C ALA A 45 -20.63 -14.38 1.46
N GLU A 46 -21.68 -15.12 1.13
CA GLU A 46 -22.20 -15.28 -0.22
C GLU A 46 -23.73 -15.24 -0.19
N LEU A 47 -24.34 -14.58 -1.18
CA LEU A 47 -25.78 -14.62 -1.41
C LEU A 47 -26.07 -14.93 -2.88
N ASP A 48 -26.66 -16.10 -3.12
CA ASP A 48 -27.23 -16.50 -4.41
C ASP A 48 -26.27 -16.36 -5.61
N GLU A 49 -24.97 -16.58 -5.41
CA GLU A 49 -23.90 -16.44 -6.44
C GLU A 49 -23.83 -15.04 -7.09
N LYS A 50 -24.61 -14.07 -6.61
CA LYS A 50 -24.70 -12.71 -7.13
C LYS A 50 -23.86 -11.73 -6.34
N ALA A 51 -23.68 -12.01 -5.06
CA ALA A 51 -22.91 -11.18 -4.16
C ALA A 51 -22.01 -12.05 -3.29
N ASP A 52 -20.76 -11.65 -3.18
CA ASP A 52 -19.76 -12.29 -2.34
C ASP A 52 -18.89 -11.24 -1.64
N ALA A 53 -18.43 -11.57 -0.43
CA ALA A 53 -17.46 -10.79 0.31
C ALA A 53 -16.50 -11.74 1.02
N SER A 54 -15.21 -11.43 0.97
CA SER A 54 -14.20 -12.22 1.64
C SER A 54 -13.13 -11.37 2.31
N VAL A 55 -12.57 -11.92 3.38
CA VAL A 55 -11.41 -11.37 4.08
C VAL A 55 -10.39 -12.47 4.25
N VAL A 56 -9.15 -12.22 3.86
CA VAL A 56 -8.02 -13.12 4.06
C VAL A 56 -6.97 -12.41 4.89
N THR A 57 -6.59 -12.99 6.02
CA THR A 57 -5.45 -12.53 6.83
C THR A 57 -4.40 -13.63 6.87
N LEU A 58 -3.17 -13.31 6.49
CA LEU A 58 -2.00 -14.18 6.61
C LEU A 58 -0.98 -13.53 7.53
N LEU A 59 -0.59 -14.25 8.59
CA LEU A 59 0.54 -13.89 9.43
C LEU A 59 1.58 -15.00 9.32
N SER A 60 2.85 -14.65 9.17
CA SER A 60 3.92 -15.62 9.22
C SER A 60 5.21 -15.06 9.79
N ALA A 61 5.96 -15.93 10.46
CA ALA A 61 7.33 -15.68 10.86
C ALA A 61 8.15 -16.92 10.54
N ARG A 62 9.30 -16.72 9.90
CA ARG A 62 10.22 -17.80 9.58
C ARG A 62 11.66 -17.39 9.79
N VAL A 63 12.48 -18.36 10.16
CA VAL A 63 13.93 -18.26 10.22
C VAL A 63 14.48 -19.43 9.43
N ASP A 64 15.39 -19.14 8.50
CA ASP A 64 16.08 -20.12 7.68
C ASP A 64 17.59 -19.92 7.83
N GLY A 65 18.32 -20.99 8.12
CA GLY A 65 19.77 -20.98 8.27
C GLY A 65 20.46 -21.95 7.31
N VAL A 66 21.42 -21.47 6.52
CA VAL A 66 22.25 -22.29 5.62
C VAL A 66 23.71 -21.94 5.85
N GLU A 67 24.51 -22.90 6.29
CA GLU A 67 25.98 -22.80 6.36
C GLU A 67 26.54 -21.54 7.07
N GLY A 68 25.84 -21.03 8.09
CA GLY A 68 26.25 -19.85 8.87
C GLY A 68 25.53 -18.56 8.50
N ASP A 69 24.84 -18.54 7.36
CA ASP A 69 23.92 -17.46 7.00
C ASP A 69 22.55 -17.70 7.61
N MET A 70 22.00 -16.68 8.25
CA MET A 70 20.64 -16.69 8.79
C MET A 70 19.79 -15.65 8.06
N THR A 71 18.55 -16.03 7.73
CA THR A 71 17.53 -15.11 7.24
C THR A 71 16.27 -15.24 8.08
N ALA A 72 15.82 -14.13 8.66
CA ALA A 72 14.57 -14.01 9.39
C ALA A 72 13.59 -13.15 8.57
N ILE A 73 12.37 -13.64 8.37
CA ILE A 73 11.31 -12.93 7.68
C ILE A 73 10.05 -12.97 8.53
N ALA A 74 9.43 -11.81 8.72
CA ALA A 74 8.08 -11.67 9.26
C ALA A 74 7.19 -11.00 8.21
N ASP A 75 6.02 -11.58 7.94
CA ASP A 75 5.05 -11.11 6.96
C ASP A 75 3.65 -11.03 7.60
N ALA A 76 2.95 -9.93 7.34
CA ALA A 76 1.54 -9.75 7.67
C ALA A 76 0.80 -9.22 6.46
N ILE A 77 -0.29 -9.88 6.06
CA ILE A 77 -1.14 -9.52 4.94
C ILE A 77 -2.60 -9.52 5.40
N THR A 78 -3.35 -8.50 5.00
CA THR A 78 -4.81 -8.49 5.06
C THR A 78 -5.33 -8.07 3.69
N ASP A 79 -6.15 -8.90 3.07
CA ASP A 79 -6.80 -8.64 1.79
C ASP A 79 -8.32 -8.76 1.96
N VAL A 80 -9.05 -7.78 1.47
CA VAL A 80 -10.51 -7.73 1.54
C VAL A 80 -11.08 -7.62 0.14
N ASN A 81 -12.13 -8.39 -0.14
CA ASN A 81 -12.80 -8.41 -1.42
C ASN A 81 -14.31 -8.30 -1.21
N ALA A 82 -14.98 -7.58 -2.10
CA ALA A 82 -16.42 -7.57 -2.21
C ALA A 82 -16.80 -7.54 -3.70
N SER A 83 -17.84 -8.26 -4.06
CA SER A 83 -18.32 -8.37 -5.42
C SER A 83 -19.84 -8.46 -5.45
N VAL A 84 -20.46 -7.74 -6.40
CA VAL A 84 -21.90 -7.81 -6.68
C VAL A 84 -22.09 -7.67 -8.18
N ASP A 85 -22.82 -8.61 -8.80
CA ASP A 85 -23.18 -8.59 -10.22
C ASP A 85 -21.97 -8.33 -11.15
N GLY A 86 -20.80 -8.91 -10.83
CA GLY A 86 -19.56 -8.78 -11.60
C GLY A 86 -18.76 -7.49 -11.37
N THR A 87 -19.26 -6.55 -10.55
CA THR A 87 -18.48 -5.41 -10.05
C THR A 87 -17.66 -5.88 -8.85
N VAL A 88 -16.35 -5.61 -8.85
CA VAL A 88 -15.44 -6.05 -7.80
C VAL A 88 -14.76 -4.85 -7.15
N ALA A 89 -14.73 -4.82 -5.82
CA ALA A 89 -13.91 -3.92 -5.03
C ALA A 89 -12.94 -4.75 -4.19
N ASN A 90 -11.67 -4.35 -4.18
CA ASN A 90 -10.64 -5.07 -3.45
C ASN A 90 -9.62 -4.11 -2.86
N SER A 91 -9.10 -4.43 -1.70
CA SER A 91 -8.06 -3.65 -1.04
C SER A 91 -7.16 -4.58 -0.26
N GLY A 92 -5.87 -4.28 -0.22
CA GLY A 92 -4.90 -5.09 0.48
C GLY A 92 -3.90 -4.24 1.24
N TRP A 93 -3.45 -4.78 2.36
CA TRP A 93 -2.40 -4.26 3.20
C TRP A 93 -1.35 -5.35 3.42
N ARG A 94 -0.07 -5.00 3.29
CA ARG A 94 1.05 -5.90 3.57
C ARG A 94 2.15 -5.20 4.34
N MET A 95 2.73 -5.92 5.29
CA MET A 95 3.96 -5.55 5.99
C MET A 95 4.95 -6.70 5.91
N THR A 96 6.20 -6.40 5.64
CA THR A 96 7.28 -7.39 5.58
C THR A 96 8.52 -6.83 6.25
N ALA A 97 9.10 -7.57 7.19
CA ALA A 97 10.43 -7.33 7.71
C ALA A 97 11.34 -8.49 7.31
N THR A 98 12.53 -8.19 6.83
CA THR A 98 13.52 -9.18 6.41
C THR A 98 14.89 -8.76 6.92
N VAL A 99 15.60 -9.69 7.56
CA VAL A 99 17.00 -9.53 7.94
C VAL A 99 17.71 -10.82 7.56
N GLY A 100 18.77 -10.73 6.76
CA GLY A 100 19.61 -11.90 6.46
C GLY A 100 20.63 -11.66 5.36
N SER A 101 21.28 -12.74 4.91
CA SER A 101 22.33 -12.70 3.88
C SER A 101 21.84 -12.20 2.52
N GLY A 102 20.55 -12.40 2.21
CA GLY A 102 19.89 -11.82 1.03
C GLY A 102 19.58 -10.32 1.12
N GLY A 103 19.90 -9.69 2.25
CA GLY A 103 19.67 -8.27 2.51
C GLY A 103 18.77 -8.02 3.72
N THR A 104 18.76 -6.76 4.15
CA THR A 104 17.86 -6.28 5.20
C THR A 104 16.85 -5.33 4.58
N SER A 105 15.57 -5.46 4.91
CA SER A 105 14.56 -4.48 4.52
C SER A 105 13.34 -4.49 5.43
N ALA A 106 12.66 -3.35 5.48
CA ALA A 106 11.31 -3.23 6.03
C ALA A 106 10.41 -2.59 4.98
N ARG A 107 9.26 -3.21 4.72
CA ARG A 107 8.30 -2.80 3.70
C ARG A 107 6.89 -2.73 4.28
N ILE A 108 6.16 -1.69 3.88
CA ILE A 108 4.72 -1.55 4.14
C ILE A 108 4.08 -1.15 2.83
N SER A 109 2.93 -1.73 2.47
CA SER A 109 2.22 -1.35 1.25
C SER A 109 0.73 -1.50 1.43
N ALA A 110 -0.02 -0.60 0.82
CA ALA A 110 -1.48 -0.66 0.77
C ALA A 110 -1.97 -0.31 -0.63
N TYR A 111 -3.07 -0.93 -1.06
CA TYR A 111 -3.75 -0.57 -2.29
C TYR A 111 -5.27 -0.72 -2.15
N ALA A 112 -5.98 0.01 -2.99
CA ALA A 112 -7.40 -0.19 -3.26
C ALA A 112 -7.60 -0.22 -4.77
N ARG A 113 -8.46 -1.12 -5.23
CA ARG A 113 -8.84 -1.26 -6.64
C ARG A 113 -10.32 -1.55 -6.79
N ILE A 114 -10.92 -1.03 -7.85
CA ILE A 114 -12.28 -1.37 -8.27
C ILE A 114 -12.28 -1.77 -9.74
N ASN A 115 -13.12 -2.74 -10.07
CA ASN A 115 -13.47 -3.13 -11.43
C ASN A 115 -14.97 -2.93 -11.62
N SER A 116 -15.33 -2.02 -12.52
CA SER A 116 -16.72 -1.65 -12.87
C SER A 116 -16.93 -1.69 -14.39
N GLY A 117 -16.50 -2.78 -15.05
CA GLY A 117 -16.78 -3.03 -16.47
C GLY A 117 -15.83 -2.38 -17.48
N ASP A 118 -15.42 -1.12 -17.29
CA ASP A 118 -14.68 -0.38 -18.33
C ASP A 118 -13.16 -0.28 -18.10
N ALA A 119 -12.68 -0.33 -16.86
CA ALA A 119 -11.26 -0.40 -16.52
C ALA A 119 -11.06 -0.59 -15.00
N TRP A 120 -9.92 -1.16 -14.60
CA TRP A 120 -9.49 -1.12 -13.21
C TRP A 120 -9.10 0.31 -12.83
N LYS A 121 -9.72 0.86 -11.78
CA LYS A 121 -9.20 2.04 -11.08
C LYS A 121 -8.43 1.55 -9.87
N GLN A 122 -7.21 2.04 -9.69
CA GLN A 122 -6.35 1.66 -8.57
C GLN A 122 -5.66 2.88 -7.95
N ALA A 123 -5.47 2.83 -6.64
CA ALA A 123 -4.59 3.73 -5.91
C ALA A 123 -3.89 2.95 -4.80
N GLY A 124 -2.73 3.42 -4.37
CA GLY A 124 -1.98 2.78 -3.30
C GLY A 124 -0.72 3.54 -2.93
N TRP A 125 0.00 2.98 -1.97
CA TRP A 125 1.30 3.49 -1.56
C TRP A 125 2.17 2.36 -1.02
N PHE A 126 3.48 2.60 -0.98
CA PHE A 126 4.39 1.74 -0.25
C PHE A 126 5.51 2.53 0.43
N ILE A 127 5.98 2.02 1.56
CA ILE A 127 7.22 2.37 2.23
C ILE A 127 8.20 1.23 1.98
N ASN A 128 9.44 1.56 1.62
CA ASN A 128 10.53 0.60 1.52
C ASN A 128 11.78 1.19 2.19
N VAL A 129 12.33 0.47 3.16
CA VAL A 129 13.54 0.83 3.89
C VAL A 129 14.57 -0.27 3.68
N THR A 130 15.78 0.11 3.28
CA THR A 130 16.95 -0.76 3.08
C THR A 130 18.17 -0.14 3.77
N PRO A 131 19.32 -0.83 3.87
CA PRO A 131 20.53 -0.25 4.45
C PRO A 131 21.04 1.00 3.73
N THR A 132 20.63 1.22 2.48
CA THR A 132 21.10 2.32 1.63
C THR A 132 20.11 3.48 1.52
N GLY A 133 18.87 3.33 2.00
CA GLY A 133 17.90 4.40 1.92
C GLY A 133 16.49 4.02 2.31
N SER A 134 15.60 5.01 2.25
CA SER A 134 14.17 4.85 2.50
C SER A 134 13.35 5.59 1.46
N GLN A 135 12.16 5.08 1.14
CA GLN A 135 11.23 5.67 0.19
C GLN A 135 9.81 5.55 0.70
N PHE A 136 8.99 6.57 0.43
CA PHE A 136 7.52 6.51 0.50
C PHE A 136 6.97 6.95 -0.85
N ILE A 137 6.28 6.04 -1.53
CA ILE A 137 5.80 6.25 -2.90
C ILE A 137 4.28 6.12 -2.91
N VAL A 138 3.61 7.08 -3.53
CA VAL A 138 2.16 7.10 -3.72
C VAL A 138 1.84 6.92 -5.19
N ILE A 139 0.88 6.05 -5.50
CA ILE A 139 0.38 5.75 -6.84
C ILE A 139 -1.10 6.12 -6.85
N ALA A 140 -1.45 7.23 -7.50
CA ALA A 140 -2.82 7.70 -7.62
C ALA A 140 -2.95 8.72 -8.76
N ASN A 141 -4.17 8.91 -9.26
CA ASN A 141 -4.48 10.03 -10.17
C ASN A 141 -4.41 11.40 -9.46
N GLN A 142 -4.71 11.41 -8.17
CA GLN A 142 -4.60 12.58 -7.30
C GLN A 142 -4.04 12.16 -5.93
N PHE A 143 -3.04 12.88 -5.45
CA PHE A 143 -2.59 12.83 -4.05
C PHE A 143 -2.66 14.22 -3.45
N ALA A 144 -3.35 14.39 -2.33
CA ALA A 144 -3.58 15.69 -1.73
C ALA A 144 -3.47 15.67 -0.20
N ILE A 145 -3.04 16.80 0.37
CA ILE A 145 -3.20 17.08 1.80
C ILE A 145 -4.47 17.89 1.96
N ALA A 146 -5.41 17.43 2.79
CA ALA A 146 -6.69 18.08 3.03
C ALA A 146 -6.73 18.68 4.44
N ASP A 147 -7.14 19.95 4.54
CA ASP A 147 -7.36 20.66 5.79
C ASP A 147 -8.87 20.85 6.00
N PRO A 148 -9.49 20.17 6.99
CA PRO A 148 -10.92 20.23 7.23
C PRO A 148 -11.34 21.57 7.84
N ASN A 149 -12.41 22.15 7.31
CA ASN A 149 -13.05 23.35 7.83
C ASN A 149 -14.18 22.98 8.81
N ASN A 150 -14.50 23.88 9.74
CA ASN A 150 -15.59 23.69 10.72
C ASN A 150 -17.00 23.51 10.10
N ASN A 151 -17.17 23.81 8.81
CA ASN A 151 -18.42 23.63 8.07
C ASN A 151 -18.49 22.31 7.28
N GLY A 152 -17.52 21.40 7.45
CA GLY A 152 -17.46 20.12 6.76
C GLY A 152 -16.87 20.16 5.35
N SER A 153 -16.41 21.33 4.87
CA SER A 153 -15.63 21.43 3.63
C SER A 153 -14.14 21.18 3.88
N TYR A 154 -13.36 21.01 2.81
CA TYR A 154 -11.90 20.87 2.88
C TYR A 154 -11.22 21.96 2.05
N THR A 155 -10.05 22.42 2.51
CA THR A 155 -9.08 23.09 1.64
C THR A 155 -7.93 22.13 1.32
N TYR A 156 -7.30 22.29 0.16
CA TYR A 156 -6.20 21.42 -0.27
C TYR A 156 -4.92 22.24 -0.48
N PRO A 157 -4.13 22.48 0.58
CA PRO A 157 -2.88 23.25 0.46
C PRO A 157 -1.85 22.63 -0.49
N PHE A 158 -1.92 21.32 -0.72
CA PHE A 158 -1.03 20.59 -1.62
C PHE A 158 -1.81 19.53 -2.39
N VAL A 159 -1.68 19.52 -3.72
CA VAL A 159 -2.29 18.52 -4.61
C VAL A 159 -1.31 18.14 -5.72
N VAL A 160 -1.09 16.84 -5.94
CA VAL A 160 -0.43 16.29 -7.13
C VAL A 160 -1.51 15.68 -8.00
N GLN A 161 -1.68 16.18 -9.22
CA GLN A 161 -2.63 15.67 -10.20
C GLN A 161 -2.25 16.14 -11.60
N ASN A 162 -2.66 15.41 -12.64
CA ASN A 162 -2.42 15.79 -14.04
C ASN A 162 -0.95 16.13 -14.35
N GLY A 163 0.00 15.45 -13.68
CA GLY A 163 1.44 15.68 -13.85
C GLY A 163 1.98 16.97 -13.22
N GLN A 164 1.18 17.68 -12.41
CA GLN A 164 1.57 18.94 -11.76
C GLN A 164 1.33 18.91 -10.26
N VAL A 165 2.14 19.69 -9.55
CA VAL A 165 1.92 20.02 -8.14
C VAL A 165 1.23 21.38 -8.06
N TYR A 166 0.09 21.43 -7.38
CA TYR A 166 -0.65 22.64 -7.08
C TYR A 166 -0.45 22.98 -5.61
N ILE A 167 -0.01 24.21 -5.36
CA ILE A 167 0.15 24.77 -4.01
C ILE A 167 -0.53 26.13 -4.05
N GLN A 168 -1.56 26.33 -3.22
CA GLN A 168 -2.35 27.57 -3.25
C GLN A 168 -1.67 28.69 -2.46
N ASN A 169 -1.42 28.47 -1.17
CA ASN A 169 -0.74 29.40 -0.28
C ASN A 169 0.50 28.71 0.30
N ALA A 170 1.68 29.24 0.00
CA ALA A 170 2.94 28.72 0.50
C ALA A 170 3.68 29.78 1.32
N ARG A 171 4.08 29.44 2.54
CA ARG A 171 5.11 30.18 3.27
C ARG A 171 6.43 29.45 3.08
N LEU A 172 7.34 30.08 2.34
CA LEU A 172 8.65 29.52 2.02
C LEU A 172 9.73 30.26 2.81
N GLY A 173 10.73 29.52 3.30
CA GLY A 173 11.95 30.11 3.87
C GLY A 173 12.88 30.58 2.75
N ILE A 174 13.63 29.65 2.18
CA ILE A 174 14.45 29.85 0.97
C ILE A 174 13.86 28.97 -0.14
N LEU A 175 13.66 29.54 -1.33
CA LEU A 175 13.24 28.82 -2.53
C LEU A 175 14.43 28.70 -3.49
N ASN A 176 14.91 27.48 -3.72
CA ASN A 176 15.86 27.16 -4.78
C ASN A 176 15.09 26.68 -6.01
N PHE A 177 15.37 27.25 -7.17
CA PHE A 177 14.67 26.94 -8.42
C PHE A 177 15.59 27.16 -9.62
N ASP A 178 15.41 26.36 -10.67
CA ASP A 178 16.09 26.58 -11.95
C ASP A 178 15.40 27.72 -12.72
N ILE A 179 14.07 27.62 -12.87
CA ILE A 179 13.22 28.62 -13.55
C ILE A 179 11.90 28.77 -12.79
N LEU A 180 11.52 30.01 -12.50
CA LEU A 180 10.19 30.39 -12.04
C LEU A 180 9.51 31.22 -13.13
N GLN A 181 8.45 30.67 -13.72
CA GLN A 181 7.76 31.26 -14.87
C GLN A 181 6.27 31.45 -14.58
N ALA A 182 5.73 32.62 -14.92
CA ALA A 182 4.30 32.85 -14.89
C ALA A 182 3.60 32.06 -16.01
N ASN A 183 2.41 31.51 -15.73
CA ASN A 183 1.64 30.72 -16.70
C ASN A 183 1.31 31.47 -18.01
N ASN A 184 1.24 32.80 -17.96
CA ASN A 184 1.02 33.64 -19.14
C ASN A 184 2.32 33.97 -19.92
N GLY A 185 3.46 33.44 -19.50
CA GLY A 185 4.77 33.67 -20.11
C GLY A 185 5.35 35.07 -19.92
N LYS A 186 4.68 35.97 -19.19
CA LYS A 186 5.07 37.39 -19.08
C LYS A 186 6.16 37.68 -18.04
N LEU A 187 6.45 36.72 -17.16
CA LEU A 187 7.49 36.83 -16.14
C LEU A 187 8.31 35.55 -16.11
N ILE A 188 9.63 35.68 -16.16
CA ILE A 188 10.58 34.58 -15.98
C ILE A 188 11.71 35.04 -15.05
N LEU A 189 11.95 34.30 -13.97
CA LEU A 189 13.13 34.41 -13.11
C LEU A 189 13.96 33.14 -13.28
N ARG A 190 15.27 33.27 -13.48
CA ARG A 190 16.17 32.12 -13.62
C ARG A 190 17.61 32.46 -13.27
N GLY A 191 18.37 31.46 -12.83
CA GLY A 191 19.82 31.50 -12.72
C GLY A 191 20.48 30.67 -13.82
N TYR A 192 21.67 31.06 -14.26
CA TYR A 192 22.50 30.28 -15.19
C TYR A 192 23.98 30.66 -15.04
N ASP A 193 24.86 29.66 -14.99
CA ASP A 193 26.29 29.84 -14.70
C ASP A 193 26.53 30.71 -13.44
N ASN A 194 27.18 31.87 -13.62
CA ASN A 194 27.46 32.86 -12.58
C ASN A 194 26.49 34.06 -12.63
N PHE A 195 25.36 33.96 -13.34
CA PHE A 195 24.42 35.04 -13.58
C PHE A 195 22.99 34.68 -13.18
N ALA A 196 22.15 35.71 -13.06
CA ALA A 196 20.71 35.58 -12.91
C ALA A 196 20.00 36.70 -13.70
N ASP A 197 18.81 36.41 -14.23
CA ASP A 197 17.97 37.40 -14.90
C ASP A 197 16.51 37.37 -14.41
N VAL A 198 15.86 38.53 -14.54
CA VAL A 198 14.41 38.71 -14.41
C VAL A 198 13.92 39.30 -15.71
N ARG A 199 13.06 38.58 -16.43
CA ARG A 199 12.52 39.00 -17.72
C ARG A 199 11.02 39.27 -17.60
N ILE A 200 10.61 40.46 -18.04
CA ILE A 200 9.21 40.89 -18.09
C ILE A 200 8.85 41.17 -19.55
N PHE A 201 7.79 40.52 -20.04
CA PHE A 201 7.28 40.69 -21.40
C PHE A 201 5.94 41.45 -21.35
N VAL A 202 5.78 42.41 -22.25
CA VAL A 202 4.56 43.21 -22.42
C VAL A 202 3.53 42.47 -23.26
#